data_AF-A0A0Q0GFI9-F1
#
_entry.id   AF-A0A0Q0GFI9-F1
#
_cell.length_a   1.000
_cell.length_b   1.000
_cell.length_c   1.000
_cell.angle_alpha   90.00
_cell.angle_beta   90.00
_cell.angle_gamma   90.00
#
_symmetry.space_group_name_H-M   'P 1'
#
loop_
_entity.id
_entity.type
_entity.pdbx_description
1 polymer ?
#
loop_
_entity_poly.entity_id
_entity_poly.type
_entity_poly.pdbx_seq_one_letter_code
_entity_poly.pdbx_strand_id
1 'polypeptide(L)'
;MAAIELRETNMNEDFIEIELEEEPIELCNLLKVLDLVETGGQAKALIGEGYVGVNYEICTIKRKKLYSGDVLAFDGELFQLTLSEDATPNPRPPEPVQKAQPQSAEEAPKKSKRKRTKKPKVDEKTGRRPISFG
;
A
#
# COMPACT_ATOMS: atom_id res chain seq x y z
N MET A 1 -13.34 -12.64 -7.55
CA MET A 1 -12.79 -11.61 -8.45
C MET A 1 -13.81 -10.50 -8.51
N ALA A 2 -13.72 -9.54 -7.59
CA ALA A 2 -14.47 -8.29 -7.76
C ALA A 2 -13.70 -7.49 -8.82
N ALA A 3 -14.15 -7.59 -10.06
CA ALA A 3 -13.76 -6.63 -11.08
C ALA A 3 -14.37 -5.29 -10.65
N ILE A 4 -13.55 -4.23 -10.64
CA ILE A 4 -14.05 -2.86 -10.59
C ILE A 4 -14.76 -2.65 -11.94
N GLU A 5 -16.03 -3.04 -11.99
CA GLU A 5 -16.89 -2.95 -13.17
C GLU A 5 -17.32 -1.48 -13.28
N LEU A 6 -16.54 -0.70 -14.02
CA LEU A 6 -16.87 0.69 -14.35
C LEU A 6 -18.08 0.70 -15.29
N ARG A 7 -19.28 0.67 -14.71
CA ARG A 7 -20.52 0.93 -15.43
C ARG A 7 -20.71 2.44 -15.50
N GLU A 8 -20.77 2.97 -16.72
CA GLU A 8 -21.09 4.36 -17.02
C GLU A 8 -22.46 4.73 -16.44
N THR A 9 -22.49 5.35 -15.26
CA THR A 9 -23.69 6.03 -14.74
C THR A 9 -23.29 7.23 -13.88
N ASN A 10 -23.67 8.43 -14.35
CA ASN A 10 -23.64 9.73 -13.66
C ASN A 10 -22.30 10.23 -13.11
N MET A 11 -21.77 11.28 -13.75
CA MET A 11 -20.66 12.11 -13.28
C MET A 11 -21.05 12.95 -12.06
N ASN A 12 -21.23 12.32 -10.90
CA ASN A 12 -21.00 12.93 -9.60
C ASN A 12 -20.21 11.88 -8.82
N GLU A 13 -18.88 11.86 -9.00
CA GLU A 13 -18.02 11.07 -8.11
C GLU A 13 -18.06 11.77 -6.75
N ASP A 14 -18.84 11.22 -5.82
CA ASP A 14 -18.89 11.69 -4.45
C ASP A 14 -17.59 11.28 -3.75
N PHE A 15 -16.74 12.25 -3.45
CA PHE A 15 -15.51 12.04 -2.69
C PHE A 15 -15.78 12.18 -1.19
N ILE A 16 -15.30 11.22 -0.42
CA ILE A 16 -15.29 11.29 1.04
C ILE A 16 -14.00 11.99 1.45
N GLU A 17 -14.11 13.19 1.99
CA GLU A 17 -12.94 13.94 2.47
C GLU A 17 -12.39 13.32 3.76
N ILE A 18 -11.08 13.10 3.79
CA ILE A 18 -10.33 12.60 4.95
C ILE A 18 -9.26 13.60 5.32
N GLU A 19 -9.41 14.18 6.50
CA GLU A 19 -8.38 15.03 7.09
C GLU A 19 -7.26 14.19 7.72
N LEU A 20 -6.03 14.49 7.33
CA LEU A 20 -4.80 13.93 7.90
C LEU A 20 -4.25 14.86 8.97
N GLU A 21 -3.98 14.30 10.15
CA GLU A 21 -3.28 15.00 11.23
C GLU A 21 -1.75 15.06 10.98
N GLU A 22 -1.20 14.08 10.26
CA GLU A 22 0.22 13.97 9.97
C GLU A 22 0.47 13.41 8.57
N GLU A 23 1.46 13.98 7.88
CA GLU A 23 1.97 13.48 6.60
C GLU A 23 3.46 13.16 6.67
N PRO A 24 3.91 12.08 5.99
CA PRO A 24 3.14 11.14 5.19
C PRO A 24 2.43 10.05 6.00
N ILE A 25 1.30 9.55 5.50
CA ILE A 25 0.63 8.36 6.02
C ILE A 25 0.90 7.13 5.14
N GLU A 26 1.12 5.95 5.75
CA GLU A 26 1.25 4.69 5.00
C GLU A 26 -0.13 4.15 4.59
N LEU A 27 -0.28 3.69 3.34
CA LEU A 27 -1.53 3.13 2.80
C LEU A 27 -2.17 2.06 3.70
N CYS A 28 -1.38 1.10 4.19
CA CYS A 28 -1.87 0.06 5.10
C CYS A 28 -2.35 0.62 6.45
N ASN A 29 -1.73 1.71 6.92
CA ASN A 29 -2.13 2.37 8.16
C ASN A 29 -3.41 3.18 7.95
N LEU A 30 -3.49 3.91 6.83
CA LEU A 30 -4.67 4.68 6.43
C LEU A 30 -5.93 3.80 6.42
N LEU A 31 -5.89 2.64 5.76
CA LEU A 31 -7.04 1.71 5.74
C LEU A 31 -7.50 1.28 7.14
N LYS A 32 -6.57 1.17 8.09
CA LYS A 32 -6.87 0.77 9.47
C LYS A 32 -7.40 1.94 10.31
N VAL A 33 -6.87 3.15 10.11
CA VAL A 33 -7.32 4.37 10.81
C VAL A 33 -8.73 4.76 10.37
N LEU A 34 -9.08 4.54 9.10
CA LEU A 34 -10.42 4.76 8.56
C LEU A 34 -11.41 3.63 8.86
N ASP A 35 -10.98 2.60 9.61
CA ASP A 35 -11.75 1.38 9.89
C ASP A 35 -12.36 0.69 8.65
N LEU A 36 -11.76 0.88 7.47
CA LEU A 36 -12.11 0.18 6.23
C LEU A 36 -11.74 -1.32 6.28
N VAL A 37 -10.90 -1.70 7.24
CA VAL A 37 -10.43 -3.07 7.47
C VAL A 37 -10.43 -3.39 8.96
N GLU A 38 -10.77 -4.63 9.30
CA GLU A 38 -10.81 -5.09 10.70
C GLU A 38 -9.40 -5.22 11.28
N THR A 39 -8.45 -5.73 10.49
CA THR A 39 -7.07 -6.00 10.94
C THR A 39 -6.01 -5.49 9.96
N GLY A 40 -4.82 -5.16 10.48
CA GLY A 40 -3.68 -4.81 9.62
C GLY A 40 -3.16 -5.96 8.75
N GLY A 41 -3.48 -7.22 9.09
CA GLY A 41 -3.20 -8.38 8.24
C GLY A 41 -4.09 -8.40 6.99
N GLN A 42 -5.38 -8.09 7.17
CA GLN A 42 -6.34 -7.95 6.07
C GLN A 42 -5.95 -6.82 5.12
N ALA A 43 -5.58 -5.64 5.65
CA ALA A 43 -5.10 -4.52 4.84
C ALA A 43 -3.96 -4.94 3.89
N LYS A 44 -2.96 -5.65 4.43
CA LYS A 44 -1.83 -6.16 3.64
C LYS A 44 -2.23 -7.18 2.60
N ALA A 45 -3.28 -7.97 2.84
CA ALA A 45 -3.80 -8.93 1.87
C ALA A 45 -4.52 -8.19 0.74
N LEU A 46 -5.47 -7.32 1.07
CA LEU A 46 -6.27 -6.55 0.10
C LEU A 46 -5.41 -5.69 -0.84
N ILE A 47 -4.41 -5.00 -0.30
CA ILE A 47 -3.45 -4.24 -1.11
C ILE A 47 -2.65 -5.20 -2.02
N GLY A 48 -2.16 -6.32 -1.48
CA GLY A 48 -1.39 -7.29 -2.25
C GLY A 48 -2.17 -8.00 -3.35
N GLU A 49 -3.50 -8.10 -3.19
CA GLU A 49 -4.42 -8.71 -4.13
C GLU A 49 -5.00 -7.70 -5.14
N GLY A 50 -4.72 -6.40 -4.98
CA GLY A 50 -5.12 -5.34 -5.92
C GLY A 50 -6.54 -4.81 -5.73
N TYR A 51 -7.11 -4.93 -4.52
CA TYR A 51 -8.43 -4.37 -4.19
C TYR A 51 -8.40 -2.88 -3.79
N VAL A 52 -7.22 -2.26 -3.81
CA VAL A 52 -7.01 -0.89 -3.35
C VAL A 52 -6.38 -0.09 -4.48
N GLY A 53 -6.97 1.06 -4.81
CA GLY A 53 -6.46 2.00 -5.79
C GLY A 53 -5.94 3.27 -5.14
N VAL A 54 -4.94 3.90 -5.74
CA VAL A 54 -4.46 5.24 -5.38
C VAL A 54 -4.33 6.04 -6.66
N ASN A 55 -4.89 7.26 -6.69
CA ASN A 55 -4.91 8.13 -7.86
C ASN A 55 -5.43 7.41 -9.11
N TYR A 56 -6.56 6.70 -8.94
CA TYR A 56 -7.27 5.97 -9.98
C TYR A 56 -6.50 4.75 -10.56
N GLU A 57 -5.38 4.35 -9.96
CA GLU A 57 -4.60 3.17 -10.38
C GLU A 57 -4.50 2.13 -9.25
N ILE A 58 -4.53 0.83 -9.61
CA ILE A 58 -4.38 -0.26 -8.63
C ILE A 58 -3.00 -0.17 -7.97
N CYS A 59 -2.98 -0.09 -6.64
CA CYS A 59 -1.75 -0.04 -5.86
C CYS A 59 -1.52 -1.35 -5.09
N THR A 60 -0.39 -2.01 -5.35
CA THR A 60 0.02 -3.24 -4.63
C THR A 60 1.12 -3.03 -3.58
N ILE A 61 1.54 -1.78 -3.40
CA ILE A 61 2.62 -1.40 -2.48
C ILE A 61 2.04 -1.10 -1.09
N LYS A 62 2.14 -2.07 -0.17
CA LYS A 62 1.56 -2.03 1.19
C LYS A 62 1.98 -0.84 2.05
N ARG A 63 3.21 -0.35 1.84
CA ARG A 63 3.80 0.79 2.56
C ARG A 63 3.96 2.02 1.67
N LYS A 64 3.11 2.16 0.65
CA LYS A 64 3.09 3.38 -0.16
C LYS A 64 2.76 4.56 0.77
N LYS A 65 3.56 5.62 0.69
CA LYS A 65 3.32 6.87 1.39
C LYS A 65 2.30 7.68 0.60
N LEU A 66 1.30 8.20 1.29
CA LEU A 66 0.28 9.07 0.76
C LEU A 66 0.39 10.45 1.42
N TYR A 67 -0.05 11.45 0.67
CA TYR A 67 -0.06 12.85 1.05
C TYR A 67 -1.43 13.47 0.75
N SER A 68 -1.69 14.66 1.29
CA SER A 68 -2.83 15.47 0.88
C SER A 68 -2.84 15.66 -0.64
N GLY A 69 -4.05 15.62 -1.19
CA GLY A 69 -4.33 15.63 -2.62
C GLY A 69 -4.36 14.25 -3.27
N ASP A 70 -3.87 13.19 -2.61
CA ASP A 70 -4.04 11.83 -3.12
C ASP A 70 -5.50 11.37 -2.97
N VAL A 71 -5.94 10.52 -3.90
CA VAL A 71 -7.26 9.89 -3.88
C VAL A 71 -7.11 8.39 -3.65
N LEU A 72 -7.73 7.87 -2.60
CA LEU A 72 -7.81 6.44 -2.31
C LEU A 72 -9.11 5.88 -2.90
N ALA A 73 -9.01 4.77 -3.62
CA ALA A 73 -10.17 4.01 -4.10
C ALA A 73 -10.26 2.68 -3.35
N PHE A 74 -11.38 2.44 -2.67
CA PHE A 74 -11.61 1.21 -1.91
C PHE A 74 -13.09 0.86 -1.88
N ASP A 75 -13.42 -0.42 -2.13
CA ASP A 75 -14.80 -0.95 -2.12
C ASP A 75 -15.83 -0.18 -2.97
N GLY A 76 -15.38 0.51 -4.02
CA GLY A 76 -16.24 1.33 -4.89
C GLY A 76 -16.42 2.77 -4.42
N GLU A 77 -15.82 3.16 -3.30
CA GLU A 77 -15.81 4.52 -2.77
C GLU A 77 -14.47 5.22 -3.07
N LEU A 78 -14.53 6.55 -3.21
CA LEU A 78 -13.36 7.41 -3.42
C LEU A 78 -13.18 8.30 -2.20
N PHE A 79 -11.96 8.32 -1.66
CA PHE A 79 -11.61 9.14 -0.51
C PHE A 79 -10.52 10.14 -0.90
N GLN A 80 -10.77 11.43 -0.65
CA GLN A 80 -9.82 12.49 -0.94
C GLN A 80 -9.08 12.90 0.33
N LEU A 81 -7.75 12.83 0.31
CA LEU A 81 -6.92 13.17 1.45
C LEU A 81 -6.68 14.69 1.50
N THR A 82 -6.92 15.31 2.65
CA THR A 82 -6.64 16.71 2.96
C THR A 82 -5.75 16.79 4.21
N LEU A 83 -5.03 17.91 4.39
CA LEU A 83 -4.17 18.11 5.56
C LEU A 83 -4.86 19.07 6.53
N SER A 84 -4.94 18.73 7.82
CA SER A 84 -5.47 19.63 8.84
C SER A 84 -4.51 20.80 9.12
N GLU A 85 -5.05 21.98 9.44
CA GLU A 85 -4.29 23.23 9.61
C GLU A 85 -3.28 23.20 10.78
N ASP A 86 -3.48 22.32 11.77
CA ASP A 86 -2.62 22.15 12.95
C ASP A 86 -1.53 21.08 12.80
N ALA A 87 -1.46 20.42 11.64
CA ALA A 87 -0.47 19.37 11.37
C ALA A 87 0.95 19.95 11.30
N THR A 88 1.95 19.28 11.86
CA THR A 88 3.36 19.60 11.59
C THR A 88 3.77 19.06 10.23
N PRO A 89 3.95 19.89 9.18
CA PRO A 89 4.35 19.37 7.88
C PRO A 89 5.78 18.85 7.97
N ASN A 90 5.98 17.55 7.74
CA ASN A 90 7.31 17.05 7.38
C ASN A 90 7.48 17.27 5.87
N PRO A 91 8.31 18.23 5.43
CA PRO A 91 8.44 18.54 4.02
C PRO A 91 8.83 17.27 3.27
N ARG A 92 8.03 16.94 2.23
CA ARG A 92 8.34 15.90 1.26
C ARG A 92 9.80 16.13 0.83
N PRO A 93 10.76 15.23 1.12
CA PRO A 93 12.10 15.37 0.59
C PRO A 93 11.94 15.55 -0.91
N PRO A 94 12.54 16.58 -1.54
CA PRO A 94 12.36 16.81 -2.95
C PRO A 94 12.70 15.50 -3.65
N GLU A 95 11.70 14.89 -4.28
CA GLU A 95 11.94 13.73 -5.11
C GLU A 95 13.03 14.14 -6.10
N PRO A 96 14.19 13.45 -6.17
CA PRO A 96 15.06 13.65 -7.29
C PRO A 96 14.22 13.30 -8.52
N VAL A 97 14.05 14.28 -9.39
CA VAL A 97 13.40 14.18 -10.69
C VAL A 97 14.15 13.11 -11.50
N GLN A 98 13.86 11.85 -11.24
CA GLN A 98 14.39 10.73 -12.00
C GLN A 98 13.49 10.59 -13.23
N LYS A 99 13.90 11.36 -14.24
CA LYS A 99 13.75 11.17 -15.69
C LYS A 99 12.86 9.99 -16.09
N ALA A 100 11.87 10.32 -16.92
CA ALA A 100 11.10 9.44 -17.80
C ALA A 100 11.70 8.04 -17.99
N GLN A 101 11.00 7.02 -17.50
CA GLN A 101 11.17 5.65 -17.96
C GLN A 101 9.92 5.23 -18.73
N PRO A 102 10.05 4.83 -20.02
CA PRO A 102 8.92 4.56 -20.88
C PRO A 102 8.14 3.34 -20.41
N GLN A 103 6.83 3.40 -20.63
CA GLN A 103 5.92 2.26 -20.66
C GLN A 103 6.55 1.13 -21.50
N SER A 104 6.61 -0.07 -20.94
CA SER A 104 6.81 -1.30 -21.69
C SER A 104 5.81 -2.31 -21.15
N ALA A 105 4.78 -2.52 -21.95
CA ALA A 105 3.89 -3.66 -21.82
C ALA A 105 4.68 -4.98 -21.97
N GLU A 106 4.12 -6.01 -21.34
CA GLU A 106 4.13 -7.42 -21.77
C GLU A 106 5.16 -8.42 -21.19
N GLU A 107 4.61 -9.63 -20.98
CA GLU A 107 5.21 -10.96 -20.76
C GLU A 107 5.52 -11.49 -19.35
N ALA A 108 4.59 -12.34 -18.87
CA ALA A 108 4.95 -13.63 -18.26
C ALA A 108 5.51 -14.57 -19.36
N PRO A 109 6.44 -15.54 -19.14
CA PRO A 109 6.26 -16.65 -18.16
C PRO A 109 7.52 -17.38 -17.56
N LYS A 110 7.27 -18.12 -16.46
CA LYS A 110 7.79 -19.46 -16.02
C LYS A 110 9.27 -19.73 -15.61
N LYS A 111 9.39 -20.12 -14.32
CA LYS A 111 10.09 -21.27 -13.69
C LYS A 111 11.61 -21.49 -13.91
N SER A 112 12.38 -21.44 -12.82
CA SER A 112 13.52 -22.33 -12.58
C SER A 112 13.84 -22.50 -11.09
N LYS A 113 14.02 -23.76 -10.69
CA LYS A 113 14.21 -24.31 -9.33
C LYS A 113 15.54 -23.88 -8.67
N ARG A 114 15.53 -23.71 -7.34
CA ARG A 114 16.56 -24.19 -6.37
C ARG A 114 15.98 -24.11 -4.95
N LYS A 115 15.33 -25.17 -4.43
CA LYS A 115 15.83 -26.32 -3.65
C LYS A 115 16.45 -25.97 -2.27
N ARG A 116 15.55 -25.78 -1.29
CA ARG A 116 15.50 -26.36 0.09
C ARG A 116 16.77 -26.41 0.95
N THR A 117 16.76 -25.74 2.12
CA THR A 117 17.21 -26.25 3.45
C THR A 117 16.91 -25.19 4.54
N LYS A 118 15.95 -25.40 5.46
CA LYS A 118 16.00 -26.08 6.77
C LYS A 118 16.34 -25.11 7.93
N LYS A 119 15.33 -24.87 8.79
CA LYS A 119 15.38 -24.08 10.04
C LYS A 119 16.56 -24.50 10.95
N PRO A 120 17.23 -23.58 11.66
CA PRO A 120 17.83 -23.90 12.95
C PRO A 120 16.80 -23.69 14.07
N LYS A 121 16.70 -24.73 14.92
CA LYS A 121 15.90 -24.80 16.14
C LYS A 121 16.50 -23.83 17.17
N VAL A 122 15.67 -22.96 17.76
CA VAL A 122 16.05 -22.11 18.90
C VAL A 122 16.13 -23.03 20.12
N ASP A 123 17.20 -22.91 20.92
CA ASP A 123 17.34 -23.64 22.18
C ASP A 123 16.65 -22.86 23.32
N GLU A 124 15.83 -23.57 24.09
CA GLU A 124 14.82 -22.99 25.00
C GLU A 124 15.41 -22.43 26.31
N LYS A 125 16.74 -22.54 26.51
CA LYS A 125 17.42 -22.06 27.72
C LYS A 125 18.17 -20.72 27.60
N THR A 126 18.44 -20.21 26.39
CA THR A 126 19.25 -18.98 26.23
C THR A 126 18.74 -17.97 25.20
N GLY A 127 17.67 -18.27 24.46
CA GLY A 127 16.98 -17.30 23.59
C GLY A 127 17.82 -16.69 22.44
N ARG A 128 19.04 -17.18 22.19
CA ARG A 128 19.92 -16.71 21.11
C ARG A 128 20.07 -17.76 20.03
N ARG A 129 20.06 -17.34 18.76
CA ARG A 129 20.38 -18.20 17.62
C ARG A 129 21.89 -18.43 17.57
N PRO A 130 22.38 -19.65 17.28
CA PRO A 130 23.80 -19.89 17.10
C PRO A 130 24.30 -19.10 15.88
N ILE A 131 25.44 -18.42 16.04
CA ILE A 131 26.18 -17.83 14.91
C ILE A 131 27.13 -18.89 14.37
N SER A 132 27.06 -19.11 13.05
CA SER A 132 27.99 -19.99 12.34
C SER A 132 29.27 -19.22 12.05
N PHE A 133 30.42 -19.70 12.55
CA PHE A 133 31.73 -19.37 12.00
C PHE A 133 32.10 -20.47 11.00
N GLY A 134 31.99 -20.17 9.69
CA GLY A 134 32.37 -21.08 8.60
C GLY A 134 31.19 -21.50 7.73
#